data_AF-A0A254NSF5-F1
#
_entry.id   AF-A0A254NSF5-F1
#
_cell.length_a   1.000
_cell.length_b   1.000
_cell.length_c   1.000
_cell.angle_alpha   90.00
_cell.angle_beta   90.00
_cell.angle_gamma   90.00
#
_symmetry.space_group_name_H-M   'P 1'
#
loop_
_entity.id
_entity.type
_entity.pdbx_description
1 polymer ?
#
loop_
_entity_poly.entity_id
_entity_poly.type
_entity_poly.pdbx_seq_one_letter_code
_entity_poly.pdbx_strand_id
1 'polypeptide(L)'
;MSQNVVLIHSGGQKFQFPVNPESFNIAREKGYETLTILNNGEFDLPQGPRIKQFSFSSFFPARFDPSYCTCTESELLKPEKATNLINELMLLKKPVRLIVTGTGINQLVSVSSHHTTYKGGEPEDLFFEVAFREWRALKTLQNTNSKTVGAKSREDAKDKQKVYVVKPGDSLFKISKTELGDSSKWTEIFALNKKLIGVDPNKIKLGQKLVMP
;
A
#
# COMPACT_ATOMS: atom_id res chain seq x y z
N MET A 1 -10.07 15.16 -19.04
CA MET A 1 -10.24 14.12 -17.98
C MET A 1 -9.31 14.50 -16.84
N SER A 2 -9.83 14.67 -15.62
CA SER A 2 -9.01 15.04 -14.46
C SER A 2 -8.13 13.86 -13.99
N GLN A 3 -6.85 14.12 -13.75
CA GLN A 3 -5.88 13.12 -13.30
C GLN A 3 -5.64 13.24 -11.79
N ASN A 4 -6.63 12.82 -11.00
CA ASN A 4 -6.59 12.89 -9.55
C ASN A 4 -5.58 11.87 -9.01
N VAL A 5 -4.73 12.33 -8.09
CA VAL A 5 -3.75 11.48 -7.40
C VAL A 5 -4.31 11.07 -6.04
N VAL A 6 -4.36 9.76 -5.79
CA VAL A 6 -4.96 9.18 -4.58
C VAL A 6 -4.02 8.15 -3.96
N LEU A 7 -3.87 8.23 -2.65
CA LEU A 7 -3.24 7.23 -1.80
C LEU A 7 -4.31 6.47 -1.01
N ILE A 8 -4.17 5.15 -0.98
CA ILE A 8 -5.01 4.27 -0.16
C ILE A 8 -4.12 3.49 0.79
N HIS A 9 -4.36 3.67 2.09
CA HIS A 9 -3.68 2.92 3.14
C HIS A 9 -4.27 1.50 3.29
N SER A 10 -3.50 0.57 3.86
CA SER A 10 -3.93 -0.84 4.07
C SER A 10 -5.19 -0.98 4.92
N GLY A 11 -5.43 -0.03 5.84
CA GLY A 11 -6.66 0.07 6.65
C GLY A 11 -7.87 0.69 5.94
N GLY A 12 -7.76 0.99 4.64
CA GLY A 12 -8.85 1.56 3.84
C GLY A 12 -8.96 3.08 3.88
N GLN A 13 -8.15 3.77 4.68
CA GLN A 13 -8.09 5.23 4.71
C GLN A 13 -7.59 5.76 3.35
N LYS A 14 -8.38 6.65 2.74
CA LYS A 14 -8.09 7.31 1.47
C LYS A 14 -7.57 8.72 1.74
N PHE A 15 -6.48 9.10 1.07
CA PHE A 15 -6.00 10.47 0.99
C PHE A 15 -5.92 10.87 -0.48
N GLN A 16 -6.59 11.95 -0.85
CA GLN A 16 -6.54 12.51 -2.20
C GLN A 16 -5.76 13.82 -2.15
N PHE A 17 -4.79 13.98 -3.07
CA PHE A 17 -4.08 15.24 -3.17
C PHE A 17 -5.04 16.34 -3.64
N PRO A 18 -5.11 17.50 -2.95
CA PRO A 18 -6.09 18.53 -3.28
C PRO A 18 -5.94 19.08 -4.68
N VAL A 19 -4.70 19.32 -5.11
CA VAL A 19 -4.37 19.91 -6.41
C VAL A 19 -3.64 18.88 -7.27
N ASN A 20 -4.04 18.77 -8.54
CA ASN A 20 -3.35 17.88 -9.46
C ASN A 20 -1.97 18.46 -9.81
N PRO A 21 -0.94 17.62 -9.92
CA PRO A 21 0.35 18.09 -10.39
C PRO A 21 0.30 18.44 -11.88
N GLU A 22 1.12 19.40 -12.30
CA GLU A 22 1.28 19.76 -13.71
C GLU A 22 1.95 18.64 -14.51
N SER A 23 2.85 17.90 -13.88
CA SER A 23 3.55 16.78 -14.49
C SER A 23 3.71 15.63 -13.50
N PHE A 24 3.76 14.40 -14.03
CA PHE A 24 3.92 13.20 -13.24
C PHE A 24 5.04 12.35 -13.87
N ASN A 25 6.16 12.22 -13.16
CA ASN A 25 7.33 11.51 -13.64
C ASN A 25 7.27 10.03 -13.21
N ILE A 26 7.63 9.13 -14.14
CA ILE A 26 7.72 7.69 -13.89
C ILE A 26 9.06 7.15 -14.41
N ALA A 27 10.05 7.04 -13.53
CA ALA A 27 11.36 6.48 -13.88
C ALA A 27 11.30 4.94 -13.90
N ARG A 28 11.65 4.37 -15.05
CA ARG A 28 11.78 2.92 -15.29
C ARG A 28 13.18 2.66 -15.82
N GLU A 29 13.99 2.02 -15.01
CA GLU A 29 15.39 1.78 -15.33
C GLU A 29 15.75 0.30 -15.16
N LYS A 30 16.75 -0.15 -15.91
CA LYS A 30 17.42 -1.43 -15.70
C LYS A 30 18.77 -1.14 -15.05
N GLY A 31 19.17 -1.97 -14.07
CA GLY A 31 20.51 -1.87 -13.52
C GLY A 31 21.54 -2.40 -14.51
N TYR A 32 22.69 -1.72 -14.59
CA TYR A 32 23.87 -2.19 -15.30
C TYR A 32 25.06 -2.05 -14.35
N GLU A 33 25.97 -3.01 -14.43
CA GLU A 33 27.28 -2.94 -13.81
C GLU A 33 28.32 -2.89 -14.93
N THR A 34 28.97 -1.74 -15.08
CA THR A 34 29.95 -1.52 -16.14
C THR A 34 31.33 -1.93 -15.65
N LEU A 35 31.93 -2.90 -16.35
CA LEU A 35 33.30 -3.33 -16.10
C LEU A 35 34.23 -2.69 -17.13
N THR A 36 35.31 -2.07 -16.68
CA THR A 36 36.37 -1.57 -17.55
C THR A 36 37.49 -2.60 -17.61
N ILE A 37 37.75 -3.13 -18.81
CA ILE A 37 38.86 -4.05 -19.04
C ILE A 37 40.02 -3.24 -19.64
N LEU A 38 41.19 -3.31 -19.00
CA LEU A 38 42.39 -2.65 -19.48
C LEU A 38 42.66 -3.03 -20.95
N ASN A 39 42.78 -2.04 -21.83
CA ASN A 39 42.97 -2.17 -23.29
C ASN A 39 41.76 -2.70 -24.11
N ASN A 40 40.66 -3.11 -23.48
CA ASN A 40 39.48 -3.64 -24.18
C ASN A 40 38.22 -2.79 -24.01
N GLY A 41 38.28 -1.70 -23.24
CA GLY A 41 37.18 -0.76 -23.08
C GLY A 41 36.14 -1.21 -22.05
N GLU A 42 34.92 -0.72 -22.20
CA GLU A 42 33.82 -0.91 -21.24
C GLU A 42 32.86 -2.01 -21.70
N PHE A 43 32.45 -2.86 -20.75
CA PHE A 43 31.47 -3.91 -20.95
C PHE A 43 30.35 -3.80 -19.90
N ASP A 44 29.11 -3.74 -20.35
CA ASP A 44 27.94 -3.65 -19.47
C ASP A 44 27.41 -5.04 -19.10
N LEU A 45 27.36 -5.32 -17.80
CA LEU A 45 26.68 -6.49 -17.25
C LEU A 45 25.25 -6.10 -16.84
N PRO A 46 24.21 -6.56 -17.57
CA PRO A 46 22.84 -6.22 -17.24
C PRO A 46 22.40 -6.88 -15.94
N GLN A 47 22.02 -6.07 -14.97
CA GLN A 47 21.36 -6.51 -13.74
C GLN A 47 19.82 -6.53 -13.92
N GLY A 48 19.12 -6.83 -12.83
CA GLY A 48 17.67 -6.77 -12.77
C GLY A 48 17.08 -5.36 -12.95
N PRO A 49 15.75 -5.25 -13.11
CA PRO A 49 15.09 -3.96 -13.18
C PRO A 49 15.22 -3.21 -11.85
N ARG A 50 15.58 -1.92 -11.91
CA ARG A 50 15.58 -1.05 -10.74
C ARG A 50 14.15 -0.88 -10.20
N ILE A 51 14.05 -0.43 -8.96
CA ILE A 51 12.76 -0.09 -8.36
C ILE A 51 12.19 1.10 -9.14
N LYS A 52 11.00 0.92 -9.70
CA LYS A 52 10.29 1.99 -10.41
C LYS A 52 10.03 3.14 -9.44
N GLN A 53 10.30 4.37 -9.88
CA GLN A 53 10.09 5.57 -9.09
C GLN A 53 8.99 6.41 -9.71
N PHE A 54 8.21 7.06 -8.86
CA PHE A 54 7.16 7.99 -9.24
C PHE A 54 7.43 9.30 -8.52
N SER A 55 7.38 10.43 -9.20
CA SER A 55 7.53 11.73 -8.54
C SER A 55 6.69 12.80 -9.20
N PHE A 56 6.27 13.76 -8.40
CA PHE A 56 5.59 14.96 -8.87
C PHE A 56 5.72 16.08 -7.84
N SER A 57 5.47 17.30 -8.29
CA SER A 57 5.35 18.48 -7.46
C SER A 57 3.95 19.08 -7.53
N SER A 58 3.49 19.64 -6.43
CA SER A 58 2.21 20.35 -6.33
C SER A 58 2.21 21.23 -5.08
N PHE A 59 1.02 21.62 -4.59
CA PHE A 59 0.88 22.37 -3.35
C PHE A 59 -0.37 21.96 -2.57
N PHE A 60 -0.33 22.18 -1.25
CA PHE A 60 -1.49 22.11 -0.37
C PHE A 60 -2.06 23.52 -0.20
N PRO A 61 -3.29 23.78 -0.68
CA PRO A 61 -3.91 25.08 -0.52
C PRO A 61 -4.41 25.24 0.90
N ALA A 62 -4.27 26.43 1.48
CA ALA A 62 -4.85 26.73 2.79
C ALA A 62 -6.37 26.81 2.77
N ARG A 63 -6.92 27.24 1.63
CA ARG A 63 -8.35 27.45 1.44
C ARG A 63 -8.85 26.63 0.27
N PHE A 64 -10.08 26.17 0.37
CA PHE A 64 -10.71 25.44 -0.71
C PHE A 64 -11.07 26.39 -1.85
N ASP A 65 -10.69 26.00 -3.07
CA ASP A 65 -11.06 26.71 -4.29
C ASP A 65 -11.51 25.70 -5.36
N PRO A 66 -12.76 25.78 -5.83
CA PRO A 66 -13.32 24.82 -6.79
C PRO A 66 -12.69 24.88 -8.19
N SER A 67 -11.92 25.93 -8.51
CA SER A 67 -11.28 26.07 -9.83
C SER A 67 -10.11 25.09 -10.04
N TYR A 68 -9.40 24.74 -8.96
CA TYR A 68 -8.23 23.87 -9.04
C TYR A 68 -8.25 22.72 -8.01
N CYS A 69 -9.06 22.79 -6.96
CA CYS A 69 -9.19 21.70 -5.99
C CYS A 69 -10.03 20.56 -6.57
N THR A 70 -9.51 19.34 -6.43
CA THR A 70 -10.16 18.11 -6.90
C THR A 70 -10.93 17.36 -5.80
N CYS A 71 -10.72 17.76 -4.55
CA CYS A 71 -11.40 17.21 -3.38
C CYS A 71 -12.61 18.06 -2.99
N THR A 72 -13.38 17.61 -2.02
CA THR A 72 -14.44 18.44 -1.41
C THR A 72 -13.86 19.32 -0.29
N GLU A 73 -14.53 20.41 0.05
CA GLU A 73 -14.10 21.31 1.14
C GLU A 73 -13.94 20.55 2.48
N SER A 74 -14.81 19.58 2.76
CA SER A 74 -14.70 18.74 3.97
C SER A 74 -13.52 17.78 3.97
N GLU A 75 -13.00 17.41 2.80
CA GLU A 75 -11.85 16.52 2.64
C GLU A 75 -10.53 17.29 2.60
N LEU A 76 -10.58 18.62 2.45
CA LEU A 76 -9.39 19.45 2.38
C LEU A 76 -8.68 19.48 3.74
N LEU A 77 -7.51 18.86 3.79
CA LEU A 77 -6.62 18.92 4.94
C LEU A 77 -5.81 20.21 4.90
N LYS A 78 -5.70 20.88 6.06
CA LYS A 78 -4.78 22.01 6.22
C LYS A 78 -3.35 21.60 5.82
N PRO A 79 -2.55 22.52 5.23
CA PRO A 79 -1.21 22.20 4.73
C PRO A 79 -0.30 21.47 5.73
N GLU A 80 -0.30 21.90 6.99
CA GLU A 80 0.45 21.25 8.07
C GLU A 80 0.01 19.81 8.33
N LYS A 81 -1.32 19.56 8.35
CA LYS A 81 -1.87 18.22 8.57
C LYS A 81 -1.59 17.30 7.39
N ALA A 82 -1.70 17.80 6.16
CA ALA A 82 -1.37 17.04 4.96
C ALA A 82 0.11 16.65 4.94
N THR A 83 0.99 17.59 5.30
CA THR A 83 2.44 17.34 5.42
C THR A 83 2.77 16.29 6.47
N ASN A 84 2.18 16.40 7.66
CA ASN A 84 2.37 15.43 8.72
C ASN A 84 1.87 14.04 8.31
N LEU A 85 0.72 13.95 7.63
CA LEU A 85 0.22 12.69 7.10
C LEU A 85 1.21 12.04 6.12
N ILE A 86 1.79 12.80 5.18
CA ILE A 86 2.79 12.25 4.25
C ILE A 86 4.05 11.81 5.00
N ASN A 87 4.50 12.57 5.99
CA ASN A 87 5.64 12.20 6.82
C ASN A 87 5.36 10.91 7.63
N GLU A 88 4.16 10.73 8.16
CA GLU A 88 3.73 9.48 8.79
C GLU A 88 3.77 8.32 7.80
N LEU A 89 3.27 8.53 6.57
CA LEU A 89 3.33 7.52 5.51
C LEU A 89 4.76 7.11 5.14
N MET A 90 5.75 8.00 5.29
CA MET A 90 7.17 7.66 5.12
C MET A 90 7.71 6.74 6.21
N LEU A 91 7.21 6.88 7.45
CA LEU A 91 7.63 6.06 8.59
C LEU A 91 6.95 4.68 8.60
N LEU A 92 5.87 4.50 7.84
CA LEU A 92 5.16 3.24 7.76
C LEU A 92 6.00 2.16 7.06
N LYS A 93 6.17 1.02 7.74
CA LYS A 93 6.78 -0.19 7.16
C LYS A 93 5.88 -0.89 6.12
N LYS A 94 4.60 -0.54 6.08
CA LYS A 94 3.60 -1.13 5.16
C LYS A 94 3.46 -0.23 3.92
N PRO A 95 3.33 -0.79 2.70
CA PRO A 95 3.10 0.01 1.51
C PRO A 95 1.72 0.66 1.50
N VAL A 96 1.62 1.76 0.75
CA VAL A 96 0.36 2.40 0.38
C VAL A 96 0.09 2.19 -1.11
N ARG A 97 -1.18 2.17 -1.51
CA ARG A 97 -1.55 2.06 -2.92
C ARG A 97 -1.68 3.44 -3.54
N LEU A 98 -0.87 3.70 -4.56
CA LEU A 98 -0.93 4.90 -5.38
C LEU A 98 -1.80 4.64 -6.61
N ILE A 99 -2.79 5.51 -6.81
CA ILE A 99 -3.69 5.51 -7.97
C ILE A 99 -3.66 6.90 -8.59
N VAL A 100 -3.48 6.97 -9.90
CA VAL A 100 -3.63 8.22 -10.67
C VAL A 100 -4.75 8.03 -11.68
N THR A 101 -5.87 8.71 -11.49
CA THR A 101 -7.06 8.51 -12.32
C THR A 101 -6.81 8.92 -13.78
N GLY A 102 -7.47 8.28 -14.72
CA GLY A 102 -7.25 8.53 -16.15
C GLY A 102 -5.90 8.01 -16.68
N THR A 103 -5.10 7.35 -15.85
CA THR A 103 -3.85 6.70 -16.24
C THR A 103 -3.88 5.21 -15.90
N GLY A 104 -2.86 4.46 -16.32
CA GLY A 104 -2.67 3.05 -15.94
C GLY A 104 -2.00 2.84 -14.58
N ILE A 105 -1.85 3.88 -13.75
CA ILE A 105 -1.11 3.80 -12.49
C ILE A 105 -2.03 3.32 -11.36
N ASN A 106 -1.76 2.11 -10.89
CA ASN A 106 -2.37 1.50 -9.71
C ASN A 106 -1.34 0.55 -9.08
N GLN A 107 -0.48 1.08 -8.22
CA GLN A 107 0.71 0.36 -7.74
C GLN A 107 0.87 0.49 -6.22
N LEU A 108 1.37 -0.56 -5.58
CA LEU A 108 1.86 -0.46 -4.20
C LEU A 108 3.19 0.28 -4.19
N VAL A 109 3.30 1.27 -3.33
CA VAL A 109 4.47 2.13 -3.20
C VAL A 109 4.78 2.42 -1.74
N SER A 110 6.01 2.84 -1.50
CA SER A 110 6.45 3.48 -0.26
C SER A 110 6.86 4.91 -0.58
N VAL A 111 6.53 5.85 0.29
CA VAL A 111 6.99 7.24 0.15
C VAL A 111 8.48 7.27 0.43
N SER A 112 9.27 7.72 -0.54
CA SER A 112 10.74 7.74 -0.45
C SER A 112 11.30 9.10 -0.08
N SER A 113 10.65 10.17 -0.52
CA SER A 113 11.01 11.54 -0.14
C SER A 113 9.78 12.44 -0.15
N HIS A 114 9.83 13.45 0.71
CA HIS A 114 8.86 14.52 0.77
C HIS A 114 9.61 15.80 1.11
N HIS A 115 9.58 16.77 0.20
CA HIS A 115 10.22 18.07 0.36
C HIS A 115 9.14 19.13 0.34
N THR A 116 9.14 20.01 1.33
CA THR A 116 8.20 21.14 1.42
C THR A 116 8.94 22.44 1.22
N THR A 117 8.36 23.37 0.46
CA THR A 117 8.93 24.69 0.19
C THR A 117 7.90 25.76 0.49
N TYR A 118 8.32 26.76 1.27
CA TYR A 118 7.53 27.96 1.53
C TYR A 118 7.96 29.05 0.54
N LYS A 119 7.02 29.57 -0.24
CA LYS A 119 7.29 30.68 -1.17
C LYS A 119 6.84 32.00 -0.55
N GLY A 120 7.69 33.02 -0.65
CA GLY A 120 7.32 34.38 -0.25
C GLY A 120 6.22 34.92 -1.15
N GLY A 121 5.19 35.55 -0.57
CA GLY A 121 4.03 36.08 -1.29
C GLY A 121 2.77 35.21 -1.22
N GLU A 122 2.90 33.93 -0.87
CA GLU A 122 1.80 32.97 -0.75
C GLU A 122 1.91 32.20 0.60
N PRO A 123 1.88 32.90 1.76
CA PRO A 123 2.24 32.30 3.05
C PRO A 123 1.26 31.24 3.55
N GLU A 124 0.05 31.19 2.99
CA GLU A 124 -0.96 30.22 3.40
C GLU A 124 -0.83 28.88 2.64
N ASP A 125 -0.22 28.87 1.44
CA ASP A 125 -0.08 27.67 0.61
C ASP A 125 1.29 27.01 0.78
N LEU A 126 1.32 25.68 0.78
CA LEU A 126 2.55 24.91 0.98
C LEU A 126 2.89 24.09 -0.25
N PHE A 127 3.96 24.47 -0.94
CA PHE A 127 4.46 23.71 -2.09
C PHE A 127 5.21 22.47 -1.62
N PHE A 128 5.08 21.38 -2.37
CA PHE A 128 5.79 20.16 -2.07
C PHE A 128 6.24 19.43 -3.33
N GLU A 129 7.27 18.62 -3.15
CA GLU A 129 7.69 17.57 -4.07
C GLU A 129 7.69 16.25 -3.31
N VAL A 130 7.06 15.23 -3.91
CA VAL A 130 6.97 13.90 -3.31
C VAL A 130 7.46 12.87 -4.30
N ALA A 131 8.24 11.91 -3.81
CA ALA A 131 8.64 10.75 -4.57
C ALA A 131 8.22 9.46 -3.87
N PHE A 132 7.86 8.48 -4.68
CA PHE A 132 7.47 7.16 -4.27
C PHE A 132 8.33 6.12 -4.98
N ARG A 133 8.61 5.03 -4.27
CA ARG A 133 9.27 3.85 -4.81
C ARG A 133 8.29 2.70 -4.83
N GLU A 134 8.23 1.97 -5.95
CA GLU A 134 7.43 0.76 -6.07
C GLU A 134 7.83 -0.23 -4.96
N TRP A 135 6.85 -0.61 -4.15
CA TRP A 135 7.07 -1.61 -3.12
C TRP A 135 7.18 -2.97 -3.78
N ARG A 136 8.20 -3.74 -3.41
CA ARG A 136 8.36 -5.13 -3.82
C ARG A 136 8.60 -5.98 -2.58
N ALA A 137 7.89 -7.10 -2.48
CA ALA A 137 8.16 -8.07 -1.45
C ALA A 137 9.60 -8.57 -1.63
N LEU A 138 10.36 -8.63 -0.52
CA LEU A 138 11.57 -9.43 -0.51
C LEU A 138 11.16 -10.88 -0.75
N LYS A 139 11.45 -11.38 -1.96
CA LYS A 139 11.37 -12.82 -2.21
C LYS A 139 12.48 -13.43 -1.37
N THR A 140 12.12 -14.04 -0.25
CA THR A 140 13.03 -14.93 0.46
C THR A 140 13.52 -15.94 -0.56
N LEU A 141 14.83 -16.03 -0.77
CA LEU A 141 15.44 -17.13 -1.52
C LEU A 141 15.23 -18.40 -0.69
N GLN A 142 14.02 -18.96 -0.76
CA GLN A 142 13.83 -20.35 -0.39
C GLN A 142 14.58 -21.13 -1.47
N ASN A 143 15.71 -21.71 -1.06
CA ASN A 143 16.45 -22.64 -1.89
C ASN A 143 15.55 -23.87 -2.03
N THR A 144 14.68 -23.87 -3.04
CA THR A 144 13.79 -24.97 -3.33
C THR A 144 13.57 -25.02 -4.83
N ASN A 145 14.15 -26.04 -5.45
CA ASN A 145 13.70 -26.54 -6.74
C ASN A 145 12.20 -26.82 -6.63
N SER A 146 11.38 -25.88 -7.09
CA SER A 146 9.94 -26.09 -7.26
C SER A 146 9.47 -25.22 -8.41
N LYS A 147 9.54 -25.83 -9.60
CA LYS A 147 8.76 -25.42 -10.77
C LYS A 147 7.29 -25.37 -10.36
N THR A 148 6.70 -24.19 -10.27
CA THR A 148 5.28 -23.98 -10.56
C THR A 148 5.09 -22.66 -11.28
N VAL A 149 4.23 -22.75 -12.29
CA VAL A 149 4.04 -21.80 -13.37
C VAL A 149 3.09 -20.68 -12.94
N GLY A 150 3.45 -19.46 -13.35
CA GLY A 150 2.58 -18.32 -13.67
C GLY A 150 1.23 -18.17 -12.97
N ALA A 151 1.17 -17.23 -12.02
CA ALA A 151 0.04 -16.32 -11.90
C ALA A 151 0.57 -14.95 -11.47
N LYS A 152 0.30 -13.90 -12.25
CA LYS A 152 0.47 -12.51 -11.81
C LYS A 152 -0.52 -12.25 -10.67
N SER A 153 -0.13 -12.61 -9.45
CA SER A 153 -0.82 -12.20 -8.24
C SER A 153 -0.52 -10.72 -8.03
N ARG A 154 -1.50 -9.85 -8.27
CA ARG A 154 -1.48 -8.49 -7.72
C ARG A 154 -1.42 -8.65 -6.21
N GLU A 155 -0.33 -8.21 -5.60
CA GLU A 155 -0.19 -8.19 -4.14
C GLU A 155 -1.14 -7.09 -3.64
N ASP A 156 -2.37 -7.46 -3.31
CA ASP A 156 -3.23 -6.59 -2.53
C ASP A 156 -2.77 -6.71 -1.07
N ALA A 157 -2.32 -5.59 -0.49
CA ALA A 157 -2.01 -5.45 0.93
C ALA A 157 -3.30 -5.42 1.76
N LYS A 158 -4.16 -6.41 1.59
CA LYS A 158 -5.22 -6.71 2.53
C LYS A 158 -4.57 -7.37 3.74
N ASP A 159 -4.92 -6.89 4.93
CA ASP A 159 -4.39 -7.44 6.17
C ASP A 159 -4.59 -8.96 6.16
N LYS A 160 -3.51 -9.74 6.36
CA LYS A 160 -3.61 -11.20 6.36
C LYS A 160 -4.30 -11.59 7.65
N GLN A 161 -5.63 -11.68 7.60
CA GLN A 161 -6.47 -12.14 8.71
C GLN A 161 -5.93 -13.48 9.22
N LYS A 162 -5.73 -13.59 10.53
CA LYS A 162 -5.17 -14.79 11.18
C LYS A 162 -6.10 -15.97 10.91
N VAL A 163 -5.55 -17.13 10.56
CA VAL A 163 -6.34 -18.35 10.29
C VAL A 163 -6.02 -19.41 11.34
N TYR A 164 -7.06 -19.97 11.95
CA TYR A 164 -6.97 -21.06 12.92
C TYR A 164 -7.41 -22.40 12.33
N VAL A 165 -6.74 -23.48 12.70
CA VAL A 165 -7.09 -24.84 12.25
C VAL A 165 -7.76 -25.59 13.41
N VAL A 166 -9.01 -25.98 13.21
CA VAL A 166 -9.82 -26.70 14.22
C VAL A 166 -9.18 -28.04 14.59
N LYS A 167 -8.96 -28.26 15.88
CA LYS A 167 -8.39 -29.49 16.46
C LYS A 167 -9.49 -30.41 17.03
N PRO A 168 -9.17 -31.69 17.29
CA PRO A 168 -10.08 -32.62 17.96
C PRO A 168 -10.59 -32.07 19.30
N GLY A 169 -11.92 -32.03 19.45
CA GLY A 169 -12.57 -31.57 20.68
C GLY A 169 -12.67 -30.05 20.84
N ASP A 170 -12.46 -29.28 19.77
CA ASP A 170 -12.68 -27.84 19.78
C ASP A 170 -14.16 -27.46 19.61
N SER A 171 -14.51 -26.32 20.19
CA SER A 171 -15.76 -25.60 19.94
C SER A 171 -15.43 -24.14 19.67
N LEU A 172 -16.31 -23.41 18.97
CA LEU A 172 -16.08 -21.98 18.70
C LEU A 172 -15.83 -21.16 19.98
N PHE A 173 -16.52 -21.50 21.07
CA PHE A 173 -16.31 -20.91 22.40
C PHE A 173 -14.91 -21.17 22.96
N LYS A 174 -14.42 -22.41 22.82
CA LYS A 174 -13.09 -22.79 23.30
C LYS A 174 -12.02 -22.10 22.47
N ILE A 175 -12.19 -22.09 21.15
CA ILE A 175 -11.30 -21.43 20.19
C ILE A 175 -11.25 -19.92 20.48
N SER A 176 -12.39 -19.24 20.65
CA SER A 176 -12.41 -17.80 20.92
C SER A 176 -11.76 -17.46 22.26
N LYS A 177 -11.98 -18.28 23.30
CA LYS A 177 -11.29 -18.12 24.59
C LYS A 177 -9.78 -18.30 24.48
N THR A 178 -9.31 -19.28 23.71
CA THR A 178 -7.87 -19.54 23.57
C THR A 178 -7.16 -18.55 22.64
N GLU A 179 -7.81 -18.12 21.55
CA GLU A 179 -7.18 -17.31 20.51
C GLU A 179 -7.43 -15.81 20.66
N LEU A 180 -8.57 -15.42 21.24
CA LEU A 180 -8.96 -14.02 21.44
C LEU A 180 -9.03 -13.61 22.92
N GLY A 181 -8.79 -14.55 23.84
CA GLY A 181 -8.88 -14.34 25.28
C GLY A 181 -10.31 -14.21 25.83
N ASP A 182 -11.32 -14.24 24.96
CA ASP A 182 -12.70 -13.95 25.29
C ASP A 182 -13.65 -14.99 24.66
N SER A 183 -14.33 -15.75 25.51
CA SER A 183 -15.29 -16.76 25.09
C SER A 183 -16.53 -16.17 24.42
N SER A 184 -16.85 -14.89 24.63
CA SER A 184 -18.01 -14.22 24.03
C SER A 184 -17.84 -13.93 22.53
N LYS A 185 -16.59 -13.86 22.05
CA LYS A 185 -16.25 -13.55 20.65
C LYS A 185 -16.44 -14.70 19.66
N TRP A 186 -16.98 -15.83 20.11
CA TRP A 186 -17.30 -16.96 19.24
C TRP A 186 -18.30 -16.59 18.13
N THR A 187 -19.17 -15.62 18.39
CA THR A 187 -20.16 -15.10 17.43
C THR A 187 -19.50 -14.35 16.27
N GLU A 188 -18.42 -13.60 16.53
CA GLU A 188 -17.63 -12.89 15.52
C GLU A 188 -16.91 -13.89 14.60
N ILE A 189 -16.29 -14.91 15.20
CA ILE A 189 -15.67 -16.01 14.45
C ILE A 189 -16.71 -16.72 13.57
N PHE A 190 -17.91 -17.00 14.10
CA PHE A 190 -18.99 -17.60 13.32
C PHE A 190 -19.45 -16.69 12.18
N ALA A 191 -19.63 -15.39 12.43
CA ALA A 191 -20.08 -14.43 11.43
C ALA A 191 -19.12 -14.35 10.24
N LEU A 192 -17.80 -14.32 10.51
CA LEU A 192 -16.76 -14.31 9.48
C LEU A 192 -16.70 -15.62 8.68
N ASN A 193 -17.03 -16.75 9.30
CA ASN A 193 -16.90 -18.09 8.72
C ASN A 193 -18.25 -18.75 8.38
N LYS A 194 -19.36 -18.00 8.40
CA LYS A 194 -20.72 -18.55 8.21
C LYS A 194 -20.86 -19.33 6.90
N LYS A 195 -20.18 -18.89 5.85
CA LYS A 195 -20.13 -19.60 4.55
C LYS A 195 -19.43 -20.97 4.63
N LEU A 196 -18.49 -21.14 5.56
CA LEU A 196 -17.71 -22.36 5.75
C LEU A 196 -18.34 -23.32 6.77
N ILE A 197 -18.95 -22.80 7.84
CA ILE A 197 -19.54 -23.59 8.93
C ILE A 197 -20.99 -24.00 8.61
N GLY A 198 -21.70 -23.17 7.84
CA GLY A 198 -23.11 -23.37 7.52
C GLY A 198 -24.03 -22.71 8.55
N VAL A 199 -25.27 -23.20 8.61
CA VAL A 199 -26.34 -22.61 9.45
C VAL A 199 -26.13 -22.89 10.94
N ASP A 200 -25.47 -24.01 11.27
CA ASP A 200 -25.29 -24.48 12.64
C ASP A 200 -23.86 -24.20 13.14
N PRO A 201 -23.68 -23.30 14.13
CA PRO A 201 -22.37 -22.93 14.67
C PRO A 201 -21.59 -24.10 15.29
N ASN A 202 -22.27 -25.17 15.72
CA ASN A 202 -21.63 -26.30 16.37
C ASN A 202 -21.06 -27.33 15.39
N LYS A 203 -21.28 -27.16 14.08
CA LYS A 203 -20.82 -28.10 13.03
C LYS A 203 -19.45 -27.75 12.46
N ILE A 204 -18.51 -27.35 13.30
CA ILE A 204 -17.12 -27.18 12.88
C ILE A 204 -16.46 -28.56 12.68
N LYS A 205 -15.71 -28.73 11.58
CA LYS A 205 -15.05 -29.99 11.24
C LYS A 205 -13.57 -29.94 11.61
N LEU A 206 -13.02 -31.10 11.96
CA LEU A 206 -11.60 -31.27 12.22
C LEU A 206 -10.77 -30.86 10.99
N GLY A 207 -9.72 -30.08 11.19
CA GLY A 207 -8.88 -29.56 10.11
C GLY A 207 -9.46 -28.36 9.35
N GLN A 208 -10.65 -27.87 9.74
CA GLN A 208 -11.26 -26.71 9.11
C GLN A 208 -10.49 -25.43 9.46
N LYS A 209 -10.26 -24.59 8.44
CA LYS A 209 -9.56 -23.30 8.57
C LYS A 209 -10.59 -22.20 8.82
N LEU A 210 -10.53 -21.59 10.00
CA LEU A 210 -11.40 -20.48 10.41
C LEU A 210 -10.62 -19.16 10.37
N VAL A 211 -11.20 -18.16 9.72
CA VAL A 211 -10.69 -16.78 9.71
C VAL A 211 -11.02 -16.12 11.04
N MET A 212 -10.03 -15.57 11.70
CA MET A 212 -10.19 -14.84 12.96
C MET A 212 -10.46 -13.35 12.71
N PRO A 213 -11.26 -12.70 13.58
CA PRO A 213 -11.46 -11.25 13.57
C PRO A 213 -10.17 -10.48 13.86
#